data_AF-A0A1G9UXF1-F1
#
_entry.id   AF-A0A1G9UXF1-F1
#
_cell.length_a   1.000
_cell.length_b   1.000
_cell.length_c   1.000
_cell.angle_alpha   90.00
_cell.angle_beta   90.00
_cell.angle_gamma   90.00
#
_symmetry.space_group_name_H-M   'P 1'
#
loop_
_entity.id
_entity.type
_entity.pdbx_description
1 polymer ?
#
loop_
_entity_poly.entity_id
_entity_poly.type
_entity_poly.pdbx_seq_one_letter_code
_entity_poly.pdbx_strand_id
1 'polypeptide(L)' 'MQEKKVKKQLIMGCILFGISIISGSLQIVFSPFNFVRVVSLIVVIGSSLCVGAFIRELFILKKTINPNQ' A
#
# COMPACT_ATOMS: atom_id res chain seq x y z
N MET A 1 23.73 3.08 -4.13
CA MET A 1 22.88 4.27 -4.39
C MET A 1 21.41 3.93 -4.68
N GLN A 2 21.07 2.75 -5.21
CA GLN A 2 19.67 2.36 -5.51
C GLN A 2 18.80 2.09 -4.27
N GLU A 3 19.34 1.53 -3.18
CA GLU A 3 18.55 1.26 -1.96
C GLU A 3 17.85 2.51 -1.39
N LYS A 4 18.49 3.68 -1.45
CA LYS A 4 17.84 4.93 -0.99
C LYS A 4 16.65 5.31 -1.88
N LYS A 5 16.71 5.04 -3.19
CA LYS A 5 15.60 5.30 -4.12
C LYS A 5 14.42 4.37 -3.86
N VAL A 6 14.67 3.07 -3.67
CA VAL A 6 13.63 2.09 -3.38
C VAL A 6 12.93 2.40 -2.06
N LYS A 7 13.68 2.76 -1.02
CA LYS A 7 13.10 3.21 0.28
C LYS A 7 12.28 4.48 0.13
N LYS A 8 12.73 5.46 -0.67
CA LYS A 8 11.99 6.70 -0.93
C LYS A 8 10.68 6.46 -1.71
N GLN A 9 10.72 5.59 -2.71
CA GLN A 9 9.52 5.20 -3.48
C GLN A 9 8.52 4.43 -2.62
N LEU A 10 8.99 3.58 -1.71
CA LEU A 10 8.13 2.86 -0.78
C LEU A 10 7.41 3.81 0.18
N ILE A 11 8.16 4.75 0.77
CA ILE A 11 7.59 5.77 1.66
C ILE A 11 6.58 6.64 0.89
N MET A 12 6.91 7.07 -0.34
CA MET A 12 5.99 7.82 -1.19
C MET A 12 4.72 7.01 -1.52
N GLY A 13 4.88 5.72 -1.83
CA GLY A 13 3.78 4.79 -2.09
C GLY A 13 2.86 4.65 -0.89
N CYS A 14 3.40 4.36 0.30
CA CYS A 14 2.62 4.26 1.53
C CYS A 14 1.85 5.55 1.86
N ILE A 15 2.46 6.72 1.65
CA ILE A 15 1.79 8.01 1.86
C ILE A 15 0.64 8.20 0.86
N LEU A 16 0.87 7.94 -0.43
CA LEU A 16 -0.16 8.05 -1.47
C LEU A 16 -1.33 7.09 -1.22
N PHE A 17 -1.01 5.90 -0.74
CA PHE A 17 -1.96 4.87 -0.38
C PHE A 17 -2.78 5.26 0.84
N GLY A 18 -2.13 5.78 1.88
CA GLY A 18 -2.80 6.30 3.07
C GLY A 18 -3.79 7.41 2.71
N ILE A 19 -3.39 8.35 1.84
CA ILE A 19 -4.28 9.41 1.34
C ILE A 19 -5.48 8.81 0.56
N SER A 20 -5.26 7.79 -0.27
CA SER A 20 -6.35 7.10 -0.99
C SER A 20 -7.32 6.41 -0.03
N ILE A 21 -6.83 5.77 1.02
CA ILE A 21 -7.67 5.10 2.03
C ILE A 21 -8.50 6.12 2.80
N ILE A 22 -7.89 7.26 3.21
CA ILE A 22 -8.61 8.33 3.92
C ILE A 22 -9.68 8.95 3.01
N SER A 23 -9.34 9.24 1.75
CA SER A 23 -10.29 9.79 0.77
C SER A 23 -11.45 8.81 0.48
N GLY A 24 -11.15 7.53 0.29
CA GLY A 24 -12.17 6.48 0.12
C GLY A 24 -13.04 6.29 1.37
N SER A 25 -12.48 6.45 2.56
CA SER A 25 -13.23 6.39 3.83
C SER A 25 -14.18 7.58 3.98
N LEU A 26 -13.75 8.80 3.59
CA LEU A 26 -14.64 9.95 3.53
C LEU A 26 -15.80 9.71 2.54
N GLN A 27 -15.49 9.12 1.38
CA GLN A 27 -16.48 8.78 0.36
C GLN A 27 -17.49 7.72 0.85
N ILE A 28 -17.04 6.75 1.63
CA ILE A 28 -17.87 5.73 2.31
C ILE A 28 -18.84 6.33 3.34
N VAL A 29 -18.44 7.40 4.02
CA VAL A 29 -19.24 8.06 5.07
C VAL A 29 -20.23 9.04 4.48
N PHE A 30 -19.85 9.77 3.42
CA PHE A 30 -20.71 10.75 2.76
C PHE A 30 -21.56 10.20 1.61
N SER A 31 -21.27 9.02 1.08
CA SER A 31 -22.06 8.45 -0.02
C SER A 31 -23.32 7.76 0.51
N PRO A 32 -24.52 8.14 0.03
CA PRO A 32 -25.76 7.44 0.32
C PRO A 32 -25.87 6.10 -0.44
N PHE A 33 -24.97 5.83 -1.39
CA PHE A 33 -25.00 4.65 -2.25
C PHE A 33 -24.14 3.51 -1.71
N ASN A 34 -24.79 2.43 -1.25
CA ASN A 34 -24.13 1.22 -0.73
C ASN A 34 -23.12 0.60 -1.71
N PHE A 35 -23.34 0.72 -3.02
CA PHE A 35 -22.42 0.19 -4.04
C PHE A 35 -21.03 0.83 -3.95
N VAL A 36 -20.96 2.16 -3.79
CA VAL A 36 -19.68 2.88 -3.63
C VAL A 36 -18.96 2.41 -2.38
N ARG A 37 -19.71 2.13 -1.31
CA ARG A 37 -19.19 1.63 -0.04
C ARG A 37 -18.47 0.28 -0.18
N VAL A 38 -19.09 -0.64 -0.90
CA VAL A 38 -18.56 -2.00 -1.15
C VAL A 38 -17.33 -1.93 -2.04
N VAL A 39 -17.37 -1.13 -3.12
CA VAL A 39 -16.22 -0.97 -4.03
C VAL A 39 -15.02 -0.36 -3.29
N SER A 40 -15.22 0.68 -2.49
CA SER A 40 -14.14 1.27 -1.69
C SER A 40 -13.56 0.29 -0.67
N LEU A 41 -14.37 -0.55 -0.02
CA LEU A 41 -13.88 -1.60 0.88
C LEU A 41 -13.02 -2.65 0.15
N ILE A 42 -13.45 -3.11 -1.02
CA ILE A 42 -12.68 -4.05 -1.85
C ILE A 42 -11.34 -3.45 -2.25
N VAL A 43 -11.35 -2.17 -2.66
CA VAL A 43 -10.12 -1.44 -2.99
C VAL A 43 -9.21 -1.39 -1.78
N VAL A 44 -9.69 -0.99 -0.59
CA VAL A 44 -8.86 -0.92 0.63
C VAL A 44 -8.25 -2.28 0.97
N ILE A 45 -9.03 -3.37 0.92
CA ILE A 45 -8.55 -4.72 1.23
C ILE A 45 -7.51 -5.19 0.21
N GLY A 46 -7.80 -5.06 -1.09
CA GLY A 46 -6.87 -5.46 -2.16
C GLY A 46 -5.57 -4.64 -2.10
N SER A 47 -5.71 -3.36 -1.78
CA SER A 47 -4.59 -2.45 -1.59
C SER A 47 -3.71 -2.91 -0.41
N SER A 48 -4.28 -3.32 0.73
CA SER A 48 -3.55 -3.85 1.88
C SER A 48 -2.78 -5.14 1.56
N LEU A 49 -3.38 -6.04 0.77
CA LEU A 49 -2.72 -7.28 0.31
C LEU A 49 -1.50 -6.98 -0.59
N CYS A 50 -1.63 -6.03 -1.51
CA CYS A 50 -0.52 -5.60 -2.38
C CYS A 50 0.65 -5.05 -1.55
N VAL A 51 0.37 -4.26 -0.50
CA VAL A 51 1.41 -3.75 0.41
C VAL A 51 2.12 -4.90 1.13
N GLY A 52 1.37 -5.89 1.62
CA GLY A 52 1.94 -7.08 2.27
C GLY A 52 2.86 -7.88 1.32
N ALA A 53 2.43 -8.10 0.08
CA ALA A 53 3.24 -8.75 -0.95
C ALA A 53 4.50 -7.93 -1.28
N PHE A 54 4.38 -6.60 -1.37
CA PHE A 54 5.52 -5.70 -1.60
C PHE A 54 6.56 -5.78 -0.47
N ILE A 55 6.13 -5.80 0.78
CA ILE A 55 7.04 -5.93 1.94
C ILE A 55 7.76 -7.29 1.91
N ARG A 56 7.06 -8.37 1.53
CA ARG A 56 7.63 -9.71 1.42
C ARG A 56 8.72 -9.78 0.34
N GLU A 57 8.45 -9.23 -0.83
CA GLU A 57 9.39 -9.18 -1.95
C GLU A 57 10.63 -8.35 -1.58
N LEU A 58 10.44 -7.21 -0.89
CA LEU A 58 11.53 -6.39 -0.38
C LEU A 58 12.38 -7.10 0.67
N PHE A 59 11.78 -7.89 1.55
CA PHE A 59 12.50 -8.67 2.55
C PHE A 59 13.36 -9.75 1.91
N ILE A 60 12.84 -10.45 0.90
CA ILE A 60 13.58 -11.42 0.10
C ILE A 60 14.72 -10.76 -0.66
N LEU A 61 14.47 -9.62 -1.31
CA LEU A 61 15.49 -8.89 -2.05
C LEU A 61 16.62 -8.41 -1.12
N LYS A 62 16.27 -7.92 0.08
CA LYS A 62 17.23 -7.54 1.13
C LYS A 62 18.09 -8.72 1.58
N LYS A 63 17.50 -9.92 1.75
CA LYS A 63 18.23 -11.12 2.18
C LYS A 63 19.15 -11.67 1.08
N THR A 64 18.74 -11.62 -0.19
CA THR A 64 19.58 -12.00 -1.33
C THR A 64 20.77 -11.05 -1.52
N ILE A 65 20.59 -9.75 -1.27
CA ILE A 65 21.66 -8.76 -1.40
C ILE A 65 22.69 -8.85 -0.26
N ASN A 66 22.32 -9.39 0.90
CA ASN A 66 23.21 -9.53 2.05
C ASN A 66 23.10 -10.94 2.66
N PRO A 67 23.72 -11.94 2.03
CA PRO A 67 23.61 -13.33 2.50
C PRO A 67 24.39 -13.61 3.80
N ASN A 68 25.19 -12.65 4.31
CA ASN A 68 26.12 -12.81 5.45
C ASN A 68 25.95 -11.73 6.54
N GLN A 69 24.71 -11.42 6.90
CA GLN A 69 24.38 -10.80 8.19
C GLN A 69 23.46 -11.72 8.97
#